data_AF-A0A3M1Y4J1-F1
#
_entry.id   AF-A0A3M1Y4J1-F1
#
_cell.length_a   1.000
_cell.length_b   1.000
_cell.length_c   1.000
_cell.angle_alpha   90.00
_cell.angle_beta   90.00
_cell.angle_gamma   90.00
#
_symmetry.space_group_name_H-M   'P 1'
#
loop_
_entity.id
_entity.type
_entity.pdbx_description
1 polymer ?
#
loop_
_entity_poly.entity_id
_entity_poly.type
_entity_poly.pdbx_seq_one_letter_code
_entity_poly.pdbx_strand_id
1 'polypeptide(L)'
;MSVMGIIAAIFVFGVGLAWVFSPLFFTRGELGLIAQRKREQDELLTLYERVVMVIRDLDDDFQTGKLPREEYELERDRWTQRGVEILQALETHHDSPLKKSPAKAERDFDDAIEAAIKQYVTSMKG
;
A
#
# COMPACT_ATOMS: atom_id res chain seq x y z
N MET A 1 34.91 19.30 38.49
CA MET A 1 34.06 18.59 37.50
C MET A 1 34.59 18.94 36.12
N SER A 2 35.08 17.96 35.35
CA SER A 2 35.79 18.22 34.09
C SER A 2 34.81 18.64 33.00
N VAL A 3 34.98 19.83 32.44
CA VAL A 3 34.16 20.41 31.36
C VAL A 3 34.04 19.45 30.17
N MET A 4 35.09 18.67 29.90
CA MET A 4 35.11 17.62 28.89
C MET A 4 34.06 16.51 29.13
N GLY A 5 33.81 16.14 30.40
CA GLY A 5 32.81 15.12 30.74
C GLY A 5 31.38 15.59 30.48
N ILE A 6 31.12 16.89 30.67
CA ILE A 6 29.80 17.47 30.38
C ILE A 6 29.54 17.50 28.87
N ILE A 7 30.56 17.86 28.08
CA ILE A 7 30.47 17.88 26.61
C ILE A 7 30.23 16.45 26.07
N ALA A 8 30.96 15.46 26.57
CA ALA A 8 30.78 14.07 26.18
C ALA A 8 29.38 13.54 26.53
N ALA A 9 28.86 13.88 27.72
CA ALA A 9 27.52 13.48 28.14
C ALA A 9 26.42 14.08 27.24
N ILE A 10 26.54 15.37 26.88
CA ILE A 10 25.59 16.03 25.98
C ILE A 10 25.63 15.41 24.59
N PHE A 11 26.82 15.07 24.08
CA PHE A 11 26.97 14.47 22.76
C PHE A 11 26.31 13.08 22.68
N VAL A 12 26.58 12.21 23.65
CA VAL A 12 25.98 10.87 23.71
C VAL A 12 24.47 10.96 23.87
N PHE A 13 23.99 11.89 24.70
CA PHE A 13 22.56 12.13 24.89
C PHE A 13 21.89 12.62 23.59
N GLY A 14 22.53 13.54 22.87
CA GLY A 14 22.04 14.06 21.60
C GLY A 14 21.94 12.98 20.52
N VAL A 15 22.97 12.12 20.40
CA VAL A 15 22.96 10.99 19.46
C VAL A 15 21.89 9.96 19.83
N GLY A 16 21.73 9.66 21.12
CA GLY A 16 20.69 8.77 21.61
C GLY A 16 19.28 9.29 21.29
N LEU A 17 19.03 10.57 21.51
CA LEU A 17 17.78 11.22 21.12
C LEU A 17 17.59 11.18 19.60
N ALA A 18 18.61 11.51 18.81
CA ALA A 18 18.52 11.45 17.36
C ALA A 18 18.19 10.03 16.85
N TRP A 19 18.73 8.99 17.48
CA TRP A 19 18.40 7.60 17.16
C TRP A 19 16.94 7.26 17.52
N VAL A 20 16.50 7.62 18.73
CA VAL A 20 15.11 7.37 19.18
C VAL A 20 14.09 8.12 18.33
N PHE A 21 14.41 9.34 17.89
CA PHE A 21 13.52 10.15 17.05
C PHE A 21 13.67 9.91 15.55
N SER A 22 14.74 9.24 15.10
CA SER A 22 14.96 8.86 13.69
C SER A 22 13.72 8.21 13.04
N PRO A 23 13.08 7.16 13.61
CA PRO A 23 11.93 6.53 12.97
C PRO A 23 10.73 7.45 12.78
N LEU A 24 10.64 8.54 13.55
CA LEU A 24 9.54 9.50 13.48
C LEU A 24 9.63 10.43 12.26
N PHE A 25 10.84 10.66 11.75
CA PHE A 25 11.08 11.53 10.59
C PHE A 25 11.13 10.76 9.27
N PHE A 26 11.49 9.48 9.28
CA PHE A 26 11.66 8.69 8.05
C PHE A 26 10.38 7.98 7.54
N THR A 27 9.31 7.85 8.34
CA THR A 27 8.11 7.07 7.97
C THR A 27 6.99 7.87 7.30
N ARG A 28 7.01 9.21 7.36
CA ARG A 28 5.89 10.05 6.87
C ARG A 28 5.72 10.04 5.34
N GLY A 29 6.80 9.84 4.58
CA GLY A 29 6.76 9.85 3.12
C GLY A 29 6.13 8.58 2.53
N GLU A 30 6.56 7.41 3.00
CA GLU A 30 6.08 6.12 2.47
C GLU A 30 4.63 5.81 2.89
N LEU A 31 4.25 6.13 4.14
CA LEU A 31 2.87 5.96 4.61
C LEU A 31 1.88 6.81 3.81
N GLY A 32 2.27 8.03 3.43
CA GLY A 32 1.45 8.92 2.61
C GLY A 32 1.21 8.35 1.20
N LEU A 33 2.26 7.83 0.56
CA LEU A 33 2.17 7.23 -0.78
C LEU A 33 1.35 5.93 -0.79
N ILE A 34 1.49 5.09 0.24
CA ILE A 34 0.68 3.86 0.39
C ILE A 34 -0.78 4.22 0.61
N ALA A 35 -1.06 5.21 1.46
CA ALA A 35 -2.43 5.67 1.71
C ALA A 35 -3.08 6.30 0.47
N GLN A 36 -2.33 7.06 -0.34
CA GLN A 36 -2.82 7.60 -1.61
C GLN A 36 -3.12 6.50 -2.62
N ARG A 37 -2.20 5.56 -2.84
CA ARG A 37 -2.42 4.43 -3.77
C ARG A 37 -3.64 3.59 -3.36
N LYS A 38 -3.83 3.36 -2.06
CA LYS A 38 -5.00 2.63 -1.56
C LYS A 38 -6.30 3.38 -1.84
N ARG A 39 -6.33 4.71 -1.64
CA ARG A 39 -7.51 5.53 -1.97
C ARG A 39 -7.85 5.48 -3.46
N GLU A 40 -6.84 5.58 -4.33
CA GLU A 40 -7.04 5.48 -5.77
C GLU A 40 -7.63 4.11 -6.17
N GLN A 41 -7.14 3.03 -5.56
CA GLN A 41 -7.67 1.69 -5.76
C GLN A 41 -9.13 1.55 -5.27
N ASP A 42 -9.42 2.04 -4.07
CA ASP A 42 -10.78 2.01 -3.49
C ASP A 42 -11.77 2.83 -4.35
N GLU A 43 -11.32 3.95 -4.90
CA GLU A 43 -12.12 4.78 -5.81
C GLU A 43 -12.44 4.04 -7.12
N LEU A 44 -11.45 3.40 -7.73
CA LEU A 44 -11.65 2.60 -8.95
C LEU A 44 -12.58 1.40 -8.71
N LEU A 45 -12.48 0.73 -7.56
CA LEU A 45 -13.40 -0.34 -7.17
C LEU A 45 -14.84 0.18 -7.04
N THR A 46 -15.02 1.33 -6.39
CA THR A 46 -16.34 1.97 -6.24
C THR A 46 -16.95 2.30 -7.62
N LEU A 47 -16.13 2.79 -8.55
CA LEU A 47 -16.57 3.07 -9.91
C LEU A 47 -16.99 1.78 -10.65
N TYR A 48 -16.23 0.70 -10.48
CA TYR A 48 -16.58 -0.60 -11.06
C TYR A 48 -17.91 -1.13 -10.52
N GLU A 49 -18.12 -1.09 -9.21
CA GLU A 49 -19.38 -1.50 -8.57
C GLU A 49 -20.58 -0.72 -9.12
N ARG A 50 -20.41 0.59 -9.33
CA ARG A 50 -21.43 1.43 -9.97
C ARG A 50 -21.73 0.98 -11.41
N VAL A 51 -20.71 0.67 -12.21
CA VAL A 51 -20.93 0.18 -13.58
C VAL A 51 -21.72 -1.12 -13.58
N VAL A 52 -21.38 -2.07 -12.70
CA VAL A 52 -22.11 -3.34 -12.57
C VAL A 52 -23.57 -3.11 -12.18
N MET A 53 -23.82 -2.20 -11.24
CA MET A 53 -25.18 -1.83 -10.84
C MET A 53 -25.98 -1.28 -12.02
N VAL A 54 -25.40 -0.35 -12.79
CA VAL A 54 -26.07 0.25 -13.95
C VAL A 54 -26.37 -0.80 -15.03
N ILE A 55 -25.45 -1.70 -15.33
CA ILE A 55 -25.68 -2.79 -16.29
C ILE A 55 -26.84 -3.68 -15.82
N ARG A 56 -26.90 -4.00 -14.52
CA ARG A 56 -27.98 -4.80 -13.96
C ARG A 56 -29.33 -4.09 -14.07
N ASP A 57 -29.39 -2.81 -13.72
CA ASP A 57 -30.62 -2.02 -13.81
C ASP A 57 -31.08 -1.90 -15.28
N LEU A 58 -30.13 -1.77 -16.22
CA LEU A 58 -30.40 -1.77 -17.66
C LEU A 58 -30.98 -3.11 -18.14
N ASP A 59 -30.42 -4.23 -17.68
CA ASP A 59 -30.93 -5.57 -17.96
C ASP A 59 -32.35 -5.74 -17.41
N ASP A 60 -32.64 -5.23 -16.21
CA ASP A 60 -33.97 -5.27 -15.59
C ASP A 60 -34.98 -4.42 -16.38
N ASP A 61 -34.60 -3.22 -16.81
CA ASP A 61 -35.47 -2.34 -17.60
C ASP A 61 -35.76 -2.90 -19.01
N PHE A 62 -34.79 -3.59 -19.62
CA PHE A 62 -35.02 -4.32 -20.87
C PHE A 62 -35.96 -5.51 -20.66
N GLN A 63 -35.74 -6.32 -19.61
CA GLN A 63 -36.61 -7.48 -19.30
C GLN A 63 -38.05 -7.07 -18.99
N THR A 64 -38.25 -5.91 -18.37
CA THR A 64 -39.58 -5.35 -18.08
C THR A 64 -40.21 -4.65 -19.29
N GLY A 65 -39.52 -4.57 -20.42
CA GLY A 65 -40.01 -3.99 -21.66
C GLY A 65 -40.09 -2.45 -21.64
N LYS A 66 -39.45 -1.81 -20.66
CA LYS A 66 -39.38 -0.34 -20.57
C LYS A 66 -38.37 0.27 -21.54
N LEU A 67 -37.39 -0.53 -21.97
CA LEU A 67 -36.31 -0.12 -22.84
C LEU A 67 -36.37 -0.87 -24.19
N PRO A 68 -36.36 -0.16 -25.33
CA PRO A 68 -36.30 -0.81 -26.63
C PRO A 68 -34.92 -1.46 -26.85
N ARG A 69 -34.89 -2.55 -27.63
CA ARG A 69 -33.68 -3.37 -27.86
C ARG A 69 -32.49 -2.56 -28.39
N GLU A 70 -32.73 -1.66 -29.34
CA GLU A 70 -31.66 -0.87 -29.97
C GLU A 70 -30.96 0.06 -28.96
N GLU A 71 -31.74 0.67 -28.06
CA GLU A 71 -31.21 1.51 -26.98
C GLU A 71 -30.50 0.67 -25.93
N TYR A 72 -31.09 -0.47 -25.55
CA TYR A 72 -30.48 -1.44 -24.62
C TYR A 72 -29.10 -1.89 -25.07
N GLU A 73 -28.95 -2.37 -26.30
CA GLU A 73 -27.68 -2.90 -26.81
C GLU A 73 -26.62 -1.78 -26.85
N LEU A 74 -26.99 -0.58 -27.30
CA LEU A 74 -26.08 0.57 -27.37
C LEU A 74 -25.60 1.03 -25.97
N GLU A 75 -26.50 1.12 -25.01
CA GLU A 75 -26.13 1.53 -23.64
C GLU A 75 -25.33 0.44 -22.94
N ARG A 76 -25.69 -0.83 -23.12
CA ARG A 76 -24.99 -1.97 -22.51
C ARG A 76 -23.55 -2.06 -23.00
N ASP A 77 -23.33 -1.87 -24.29
CA ASP A 77 -21.97 -1.87 -24.86
C ASP A 77 -21.14 -0.72 -24.30
N ARG A 78 -21.73 0.48 -24.19
CA ARG A 78 -21.06 1.65 -23.59
C ARG A 78 -20.63 1.39 -22.15
N TRP A 79 -21.52 0.87 -21.32
CA TRP A 79 -21.22 0.58 -19.91
C TRP A 79 -20.25 -0.58 -19.76
N THR A 80 -20.34 -1.58 -20.62
CA THR A 80 -19.39 -2.71 -20.65
C THR A 80 -17.99 -2.22 -21.00
N GLN A 81 -17.85 -1.39 -22.04
CA GLN A 81 -16.57 -0.79 -22.41
C GLN A 81 -15.99 0.05 -21.26
N ARG A 82 -16.83 0.84 -20.58
CA ARG A 82 -16.42 1.60 -19.40
C ARG A 82 -15.92 0.70 -18.28
N GLY A 83 -16.59 -0.44 -18.04
CA GLY A 83 -16.16 -1.44 -17.07
C GLY A 83 -14.79 -2.03 -17.40
N VAL A 84 -14.53 -2.34 -18.68
CA VAL A 84 -13.22 -2.82 -19.16
C VAL A 84 -12.12 -1.79 -18.91
N GLU A 85 -12.37 -0.51 -19.20
CA GLU A 85 -11.40 0.57 -18.94
C GLU A 85 -11.03 0.67 -17.45
N ILE A 86 -12.02 0.57 -16.56
CA ILE A 86 -11.80 0.63 -15.10
C ILE A 86 -10.99 -0.59 -14.63
N LEU A 87 -11.28 -1.79 -15.14
CA LEU A 87 -10.54 -3.00 -14.80
C LEU A 87 -9.08 -2.93 -15.28
N GLN A 88 -8.82 -2.37 -16.46
CA GLN A 88 -7.45 -2.14 -16.95
C GLN A 88 -6.69 -1.14 -16.07
N ALA A 89 -7.36 -0.09 -15.60
CA ALA A 89 -6.77 0.84 -14.64
C ALA A 89 -6.40 0.12 -13.33
N LEU A 90 -7.31 -0.68 -12.77
CA LEU A 90 -7.06 -1.47 -11.56
C LEU A 90 -5.85 -2.39 -11.68
N GLU A 91 -5.69 -3.09 -12.82
CA GLU A 91 -4.53 -3.97 -13.06
C GLU A 91 -3.23 -3.16 -13.07
N THR A 92 -3.21 -1.98 -13.70
CA THR A 92 -2.03 -1.11 -13.75
C THR A 92 -1.60 -0.65 -12.35
N HIS A 93 -2.55 -0.42 -11.44
CA HIS A 93 -2.26 -0.05 -10.05
C HIS A 93 -1.78 -1.24 -9.18
N HIS A 94 -2.11 -2.47 -9.59
CA HIS A 94 -1.76 -3.70 -8.88
C HIS A 94 -0.29 -4.12 -9.07
N ASP A 95 0.37 -3.67 -10.13
CA ASP A 95 1.78 -3.96 -10.44
C ASP A 95 2.80 -3.13 -9.62
N SER A 96 2.44 -2.80 -8.38
CA SER A 96 3.31 -2.09 -7.45
C SER A 96 4.57 -2.89 -7.09
N PRO A 97 5.77 -2.28 -7.05
CA PRO A 97 7.01 -2.90 -6.58
C PRO A 97 6.98 -3.32 -5.10
N LEU A 98 5.90 -3.05 -4.38
CA LEU A 98 5.61 -3.63 -3.06
C LEU A 98 5.33 -5.13 -3.09
N LYS A 99 5.29 -5.75 -4.28
CA LYS A 99 5.53 -7.20 -4.45
C LYS A 99 7.02 -7.56 -4.20
N LYS A 100 7.71 -6.89 -3.27
CA LYS A 100 8.78 -7.56 -2.53
C LYS A 100 8.08 -8.70 -1.80
N SER A 101 8.19 -9.89 -2.39
CA SER A 101 7.59 -11.12 -1.88
C SER A 101 7.71 -11.14 -0.35
N PRO A 102 6.63 -11.44 0.39
CA PRO A 102 6.71 -11.58 1.84
C PRO A 102 7.85 -12.54 2.25
N ALA A 103 8.17 -13.51 1.39
CA ALA A 103 9.30 -14.42 1.55
C ALA A 103 10.69 -13.77 1.51
N LYS A 104 10.85 -12.54 1.01
CA LYS A 104 12.11 -11.78 1.06
C LYS A 104 12.20 -10.96 2.34
N ALA A 105 11.12 -10.31 2.75
CA ALA A 105 11.07 -9.60 4.02
C ALA A 105 11.23 -10.55 5.21
N GLU A 106 10.65 -11.75 5.14
CA GLU A 106 10.78 -12.81 6.15
C GLU A 106 12.21 -13.35 6.24
N ARG A 107 12.89 -13.55 5.10
CA ARG A 107 14.32 -13.92 5.06
C ARG A 107 15.23 -12.83 5.63
N ASP A 108 14.99 -11.57 5.27
CA ASP A 108 15.78 -10.44 5.79
C ASP A 108 15.63 -10.31 7.33
N PHE A 109 14.47 -10.69 7.88
CA PHE A 109 14.22 -10.76 9.32
C PHE A 109 14.94 -11.93 10.00
N ASP A 110 14.88 -13.14 9.42
CA ASP A 110 15.57 -14.32 9.95
C ASP A 110 17.09 -14.12 9.98
N ASP A 111 17.67 -13.55 8.93
CA ASP A 111 19.10 -13.23 8.84
C ASP A 111 19.53 -12.21 9.92
N ALA A 112 18.66 -11.23 10.21
CA ALA A 112 18.91 -10.23 11.25
C ALA A 112 18.88 -10.84 12.67
N ILE A 113 17.97 -11.78 12.92
CA ILE A 113 17.89 -12.51 14.19
C ILE A 113 19.13 -13.39 14.39
N GLU A 114 19.55 -14.12 13.36
CA GLU A 114 20.73 -14.99 13.44
C GLU A 114 22.01 -14.18 13.71
N ALA A 115 22.16 -13.01 13.07
CA ALA A 115 23.27 -12.11 13.31
C ALA A 115 23.31 -11.59 14.77
N ALA A 116 22.14 -11.24 15.33
CA ALA A 116 22.02 -10.76 16.71
C ALA A 116 22.36 -11.86 17.73
N ILE A 117 21.90 -13.09 17.50
CA ILE A 117 22.21 -14.25 18.36
C ILE A 117 23.72 -14.52 18.33
N LYS A 118 24.35 -14.48 17.15
CA LYS A 118 25.78 -14.72 17.00
C LYS A 118 26.62 -13.68 17.75
N GLN A 119 26.23 -12.40 17.72
CA GLN A 119 26.88 -11.35 18.51
C GLN A 119 26.74 -11.59 20.01
N TYR A 120 25.54 -11.95 20.48
CA TYR A 120 25.29 -12.25 21.89
C TYR A 120 26.13 -13.44 22.38
N VAL A 121 26.14 -14.55 21.63
CA VAL A 121 26.95 -15.74 21.98
C VAL A 121 28.44 -15.43 21.98
N THR A 122 28.92 -14.59 21.06
CA THR A 122 30.33 -14.17 21.03
C THR A 122 30.69 -13.32 22.25
N SER A 123 29.79 -12.44 22.69
CA SER A 123 29.97 -11.61 23.90
C SER A 123 29.91 -12.39 25.21
N MET A 124 29.33 -13.60 25.22
CA MET A 124 29.27 -14.50 26.38
C MET A 124 30.44 -15.50 26.45
N LYS A 125 31.23 -15.62 25.39
CA LYS A 125 32.39 -16.52 25.31
C LYS A 125 33.74 -15.83 25.46
N GLY A 126 33.76 -14.50 25.63
CA GLY A 126 34.95 -13.72 26.00
C GLY A 126 34.84 -13.22 27.43
#